data_AF-A0A9W6SG69-F1
#
_entry.id   AF-A0A9W6SG69-F1
#
_cell.length_a   1.000
_cell.length_b   1.000
_cell.length_c   1.000
_cell.angle_alpha   90.00
_cell.angle_beta   90.00
_cell.angle_gamma   90.00
#
_symmetry.space_group_name_H-M   'P 1'
#
loop_
_entity.id
_entity.type
_entity.pdbx_description
1 polymer ?
#
loop_
_entity_poly.entity_id
_entity_poly.type
_entity_poly.pdbx_seq_one_letter_code
_entity_poly.pdbx_strand_id
1 'polypeptide(L)'
;MTVADAGATVVARPGRPITLTLAPTNVGNWVRPTTSNAEVLRLDSVTGGYPSKQTLQARFSVVGRGRSGIMTTTDPACSHGHPACAPPQQQWQVRVIVR
;
A
#
# COMPACT_ATOMS: atom_id res chain seq x y z
N MET A 1 -3.17 -9.07 -2.31
CA MET A 1 -4.09 -7.95 -2.09
C MET A 1 -4.05 -7.05 -3.31
N THR A 2 -5.21 -6.52 -3.69
CA THR A 2 -5.40 -5.60 -4.82
C THR A 2 -6.26 -4.41 -4.40
N VAL A 3 -6.60 -3.55 -5.36
CA VAL A 3 -7.51 -2.41 -5.14
C VAL A 3 -8.85 -2.87 -4.54
N ALA A 4 -9.34 -4.07 -4.91
CA ALA A 4 -10.61 -4.62 -4.43
C ALA A 4 -10.61 -4.94 -2.92
N ASP A 5 -9.44 -5.09 -2.30
CA ASP A 5 -9.32 -5.35 -0.86
C ASP A 5 -9.41 -4.07 -0.02
N ALA A 6 -9.62 -2.89 -0.62
CA ALA A 6 -9.72 -1.64 0.13
C ALA A 6 -10.78 -1.73 1.23
N GLY A 7 -10.39 -1.38 2.47
CA GLY A 7 -11.24 -1.45 3.66
C GLY A 7 -11.37 -2.84 4.28
N ALA A 8 -10.79 -3.88 3.68
CA ALA A 8 -10.88 -5.24 4.19
C ALA A 8 -10.14 -5.42 5.52
N THR A 9 -10.58 -6.42 6.27
CA THR A 9 -9.82 -7.01 7.39
C THR A 9 -9.33 -8.38 6.96
N VAL A 10 -8.00 -8.55 6.91
CA VAL A 10 -7.35 -9.79 6.46
C VAL A 10 -6.75 -10.52 7.65
N VAL A 11 -7.05 -11.82 7.75
CA VAL A 11 -6.43 -12.70 8.74
C VAL A 11 -5.22 -13.37 8.11
N ALA A 12 -4.04 -13.17 8.71
CA ALA A 12 -2.77 -13.73 8.25
C ALA A 12 -2.21 -14.71 9.28
N ARG A 13 -1.25 -15.52 8.83
CA ARG A 13 -0.52 -16.48 9.66
C ARG A 13 0.98 -16.15 9.64
N PRO A 14 1.70 -16.31 10.76
CA PRO A 14 3.16 -16.19 10.80
C PRO A 14 3.84 -17.01 9.71
N GLY A 15 4.91 -16.46 9.13
CA GLY A 15 5.69 -17.11 8.08
C GLY A 15 5.04 -17.10 6.67
N ARG A 16 3.78 -16.64 6.52
CA ARG A 16 3.18 -16.42 5.20
C ARG A 16 3.27 -14.95 4.81
N PRO A 17 4.06 -14.58 3.79
CA PRO A 17 4.17 -13.20 3.35
C PRO A 17 2.85 -12.71 2.74
N ILE A 18 2.60 -11.41 2.84
CA ILE A 18 1.49 -10.74 2.18
C ILE A 18 2.05 -10.00 0.96
N THR A 19 1.42 -10.17 -0.19
CA THR A 19 1.74 -9.41 -1.40
C THR A 19 0.61 -8.42 -1.70
N LEU A 20 0.98 -7.18 -2.01
CA LEU A 20 0.09 -6.11 -2.45
C LEU A 20 0.44 -5.75 -3.89
N THR A 21 -0.56 -5.70 -4.77
CA THR A 21 -0.44 -5.34 -6.18
C THR A 21 -1.49 -4.30 -6.52
N LEU A 22 -1.08 -3.05 -6.78
CA LEU A 22 -1.97 -1.94 -7.09
C LEU A 22 -1.61 -1.35 -8.45
N ALA A 23 -2.52 -1.49 -9.42
CA ALA A 23 -2.37 -0.85 -10.74
C ALA A 23 -2.45 0.68 -10.60
N PRO A 24 -1.78 1.46 -11.48
CA PRO A 24 -1.95 2.90 -11.55
C PRO A 24 -3.42 3.30 -11.69
N THR A 25 -3.75 4.50 -11.20
CA THR A 25 -5.11 5.04 -11.28
C THR A 25 -5.13 6.24 -12.22
N ASN A 26 -6.34 6.69 -12.60
CA ASN A 26 -6.50 7.91 -13.40
C ASN A 26 -6.09 9.19 -12.64
N VAL A 27 -6.05 9.15 -11.30
CA VAL A 27 -5.71 10.32 -10.47
C VAL A 27 -4.24 10.36 -10.06
N GLY A 28 -3.48 9.27 -10.26
CA GLY A 28 -2.07 9.22 -9.92
C GLY A 28 -1.53 7.80 -9.72
N ASN A 29 -0.27 7.72 -9.36
CA ASN A 29 0.39 6.45 -9.03
C ASN A 29 0.42 6.26 -7.50
N TRP A 30 0.29 5.02 -7.05
CA TRP A 30 0.35 4.69 -5.64
C TRP A 30 1.73 4.97 -5.06
N VAL A 31 1.79 5.66 -3.92
CA VAL A 31 3.04 5.88 -3.18
C VAL A 31 3.46 4.61 -2.44
N ARG A 32 4.71 4.58 -1.99
CA ARG A 32 5.24 3.51 -1.15
C ARG A 32 4.29 3.26 0.06
N PRO A 33 3.79 2.03 0.25
CA PRO A 33 2.90 1.74 1.37
C PRO A 33 3.64 1.81 2.71
N THR A 34 2.88 2.04 3.78
CA THR A 34 3.36 2.04 5.16
C THR A 34 2.61 0.98 5.96
N THR A 35 3.21 0.53 7.07
CA THR A 35 2.54 -0.33 8.06
C THR A 35 2.38 0.39 9.39
N SER A 36 1.25 0.18 10.08
CA SER A 36 1.00 0.83 11.37
C SER A 36 1.71 0.16 12.55
N ASN A 37 2.20 -1.08 12.37
CA ASN A 37 2.99 -1.81 13.36
C ASN A 37 3.97 -2.76 12.64
N ALA A 38 5.26 -2.41 12.67
CA ALA A 38 6.34 -3.15 12.01
C ALA A 38 6.75 -4.44 12.75
N GLU A 39 6.45 -4.56 14.05
CA GLU A 39 6.71 -5.78 14.84
C GLU A 39 5.73 -6.91 14.47
N VAL A 40 4.55 -6.55 13.97
CA VAL A 40 3.54 -7.50 13.46
C VAL A 40 3.71 -7.73 11.97
N LEU A 41 3.87 -6.66 11.19
CA LEU A 41 3.94 -6.70 9.73
C LEU A 41 5.02 -5.74 9.21
N ARG A 42 6.09 -6.31 8.66
CA ARG A 42 7.25 -5.56 8.15
C ARG A 42 7.20 -5.49 6.64
N LEU A 43 7.33 -4.29 6.07
CA LEU A 43 7.50 -4.11 4.64
C LEU A 43 8.92 -4.55 4.21
N ASP A 44 9.02 -5.52 3.31
CA ASP A 44 10.30 -6.07 2.83
C ASP A 44 10.79 -5.36 1.57
N SER A 45 9.91 -5.24 0.58
CA SER A 45 10.25 -4.69 -0.73
C SER A 45 9.08 -3.97 -1.35
N VAL A 46 9.40 -2.98 -2.19
CA VAL A 46 8.45 -2.25 -3.03
C VAL A 46 9.09 -2.03 -4.39
N THR A 47 8.35 -2.32 -5.45
CA THR A 47 8.71 -2.00 -6.84
C THR A 47 7.50 -1.35 -7.52
N GLY A 48 7.76 -0.56 -8.56
CA GLY A 48 6.71 0.20 -9.23
C GLY A 48 6.10 1.29 -8.35
N GLY A 49 4.90 1.77 -8.71
CA GLY A 49 4.25 2.90 -8.06
C GLY A 49 4.99 4.22 -8.27
N TYR A 50 4.49 5.28 -7.65
CA TYR A 50 5.06 6.62 -7.81
C TYR A 50 6.58 6.62 -7.48
N PRO A 51 7.43 7.22 -8.33
CA PRO A 51 7.10 8.00 -9.52
C PRO A 51 7.01 7.19 -10.83
N SER A 52 7.34 5.90 -10.82
CA SER A 52 7.22 5.08 -12.03
C SER A 52 5.73 4.83 -12.31
N LYS A 53 5.28 5.03 -13.55
CA LYS A 53 3.87 4.78 -13.92
C LYS A 53 3.52 3.28 -13.97
N GLN A 54 4.28 2.46 -13.25
CA GLN A 54 4.17 1.01 -13.22
C GLN A 54 3.30 0.57 -12.04
N THR A 55 2.71 -0.61 -12.15
CA THR A 55 1.98 -1.28 -11.06
C THR A 55 2.85 -1.34 -9.80
N LEU A 56 2.33 -0.84 -8.68
CA LEU A 56 2.97 -0.96 -7.37
C LEU A 56 2.86 -2.42 -6.91
N GLN A 57 4.00 -3.02 -6.62
CA GLN A 57 4.11 -4.34 -5.99
C GLN A 57 4.86 -4.19 -4.68
N ALA A 58 4.27 -4.64 -3.59
CA ALA A 58 4.90 -4.64 -2.27
C ALA A 58 4.78 -6.01 -1.60
N ARG A 59 5.84 -6.41 -0.89
CA ARG A 59 5.87 -7.64 -0.11
C ARG A 59 6.06 -7.31 1.36
N PHE A 60 5.29 -7.97 2.20
CA PHE A 60 5.33 -7.81 3.64
C PHE A 60 5.58 -9.16 4.33
N SER A 61 6.51 -9.18 5.27
CA SER A 61 6.74 -10.31 6.17
C SER A 61 5.84 -10.19 7.39
N VAL A 62 5.18 -11.30 7.73
CA VAL A 62 4.41 -11.44 8.97
C VAL A 62 5.36 -11.88 10.08
N VAL A 63 5.76 -10.92 10.92
CA VAL A 63 6.87 -11.08 11.89
C VAL A 63 6.36 -11.49 13.26
N GLY A 64 5.22 -10.96 13.70
CA GLY A 64 4.69 -11.18 15.04
C GLY A 64 3.17 -11.32 15.03
N ARG A 65 2.62 -11.86 16.12
CA ARG A 65 1.17 -11.92 16.34
C ARG A 65 0.64 -10.56 16.75
N GLY A 66 -0.60 -10.25 16.37
CA GLY A 66 -1.25 -8.99 16.75
C GLY A 66 -1.99 -8.34 15.60
N ARG A 67 -2.05 -7.00 15.61
CA ARG A 67 -2.76 -6.20 14.62
C ARG A 67 -1.80 -5.19 13.98
N SER A 68 -1.90 -5.04 12.67
CA SER A 68 -1.23 -3.99 11.89
C SER A 68 -2.19 -3.51 10.80
N GLY A 69 -1.90 -2.37 10.18
CA GLY A 69 -2.57 -1.90 8.98
C GLY A 69 -1.57 -1.73 7.85
N ILE A 70 -2.03 -1.84 6.61
CA ILE A 70 -1.28 -1.41 5.43
C ILE A 70 -2.02 -0.23 4.84
N MET A 71 -1.32 0.87 4.53
CA MET A 71 -1.91 2.07 3.96
C MET A 71 -1.03 2.64 2.83
N THR A 72 -1.67 3.17 1.79
CA THR A 72 -1.05 3.97 0.73
C THR A 72 -2.06 4.96 0.13
N THR A 73 -1.56 5.99 -0.55
CA THR A 73 -2.35 6.98 -1.28
C THR A 73 -1.81 7.15 -2.70
N THR A 74 -2.57 7.80 -3.59
CA THR A 74 -2.07 8.18 -4.92
C THR A 74 -1.39 9.53 -4.90
N ASP A 75 -0.30 9.68 -5.64
CA ASP A 75 0.37 10.95 -5.91
C ASP A 75 0.23 11.33 -7.41
N PRO A 76 -0.52 12.40 -7.73
CA PRO A 76 -0.68 12.91 -9.10
C PRO A 76 0.60 13.62 -9.57
N ALA A 77 1.15 13.25 -10.74
CA ALA A 77 2.37 13.90 -11.25
C ALA A 77 2.24 15.44 -11.39
N CYS A 78 1.04 15.97 -11.66
CA CYS A 78 0.81 17.41 -11.78
C CYS A 78 0.90 18.18 -10.46
N SER A 79 0.87 17.53 -9.29
CA SER A 79 1.08 18.23 -8.01
C SER A 79 2.54 18.68 -7.84
N HIS A 80 3.44 18.16 -8.68
CA HIS A 80 4.85 18.54 -8.72
C HIS A 80 5.17 19.53 -9.87
N GLY A 81 4.15 20.01 -10.58
CA GLY A 81 4.27 21.00 -11.67
C GLY A 81 4.09 22.45 -11.21
N HIS A 82 4.25 23.40 -12.15
CA HIS A 82 4.00 24.83 -11.92
C HIS A 82 3.05 25.38 -13.00
N PRO A 83 1.82 25.80 -12.66
CA PRO A 83 1.20 25.74 -11.34
C PRO A 83 0.88 24.28 -10.92
N ALA A 84 0.87 24.01 -9.62
CA ALA A 84 0.51 22.70 -9.09
C ALA A 84 -1.00 22.45 -9.20
N CYS A 85 -1.37 21.22 -9.53
CA CYS A 85 -2.76 20.76 -9.46
C CYS A 85 -3.11 20.24 -8.05
N ALA A 86 -4.41 20.19 -7.72
CA ALA A 86 -4.91 19.64 -6.45
C ALA A 86 -6.13 18.70 -6.63
N PRO A 87 -6.04 17.63 -7.46
CA PRO A 87 -7.12 16.66 -7.57
C PRO A 87 -7.25 15.84 -6.27
N PRO A 88 -8.43 15.26 -5.99
CA PRO A 88 -8.60 14.34 -4.88
C PRO A 88 -7.63 13.15 -5.00
N GLN A 89 -6.89 12.86 -3.93
CA GLN A 89 -6.08 11.65 -3.83
C GLN A 89 -6.95 10.45 -3.45
N GLN A 90 -6.66 9.29 -4.02
CA GLN A 90 -7.29 8.04 -3.63
C GLN A 90 -6.49 7.40 -2.49
N GLN A 91 -7.18 7.04 -1.41
CA GLN A 91 -6.61 6.29 -0.29
C GLN A 91 -6.94 4.80 -0.44
N TRP A 92 -5.98 3.95 -0.12
CA TRP A 92 -6.16 2.50 0.02
C TRP A 92 -5.62 2.05 1.37
N GLN A 93 -6.38 1.23 2.08
CA GLN A 93 -5.95 0.66 3.35
C GLN A 93 -6.60 -0.68 3.65
N VAL A 94 -5.93 -1.51 4.44
CA VAL A 94 -6.47 -2.74 5.03
C VAL A 94 -6.04 -2.88 6.48
N ARG A 95 -6.85 -3.59 7.27
CA ARG A 95 -6.46 -4.08 8.60
C ARG A 95 -5.95 -5.51 8.47
N VAL A 96 -4.84 -5.82 9.11
CA VAL A 96 -4.23 -7.15 9.14
C VAL A 96 -4.23 -7.66 10.58
N ILE A 97 -4.82 -8.84 10.78
CA ILE A 97 -4.82 -9.55 12.06
C ILE A 97 -3.97 -10.80 11.90
N VAL A 98 -2.89 -10.91 12.67
CA VAL A 98 -2.00 -12.06 12.67
C VAL A 98 -2.28 -12.91 13.90
N ARG A 99 -2.57 -14.20 13.68
CA ARG A 99 -2.85 -15.19 14.73
C ARG A 99 -1.82 -16.32 14.71
#